data_AF-A0A972QVZ5-F1
#
_entry.id   AF-A0A972QVZ5-F1
#
_cell.length_a   1.000
_cell.length_b   1.000
_cell.length_c   1.000
_cell.angle_alpha   90.00
_cell.angle_beta   90.00
_cell.angle_gamma   90.00
#
_symmetry.space_group_name_H-M   'P 1'
#
loop_
_entity.id
_entity.type
_entity.pdbx_description
1 polymer ?
#
loop_
_entity_poly.entity_id
_entity_poly.type
_entity_poly.pdbx_seq_one_letter_code
_entity_poly.pdbx_strand_id
1 'polypeptide(L)'
;MEIKQVKLIYFSPTGTTRKVLESIAKGITVEDVEHINLTLPEGAQQTIPPFSDELVIIGAPVYGGRLPVDAINRLKQLKASKTLAILIVV
;
A
#
# COMPACT_ATOMS: atom_id res chain seq x y z
N MET A 1 8.38 -17.97 -9.09
CA MET A 1 8.75 -16.80 -8.28
C MET A 1 8.20 -17.05 -6.90
N GLU A 2 9.03 -16.97 -5.86
CA GLU A 2 8.63 -17.25 -4.48
C GLU A 2 8.50 -15.91 -3.74
N ILE A 3 7.28 -15.57 -3.30
CA ILE A 3 7.01 -14.33 -2.56
C ILE A 3 7.08 -14.65 -1.08
N LYS A 4 8.06 -14.07 -0.37
CA LYS A 4 8.28 -14.34 1.05
C LYS A 4 7.59 -13.35 1.98
N GLN A 5 7.44 -12.11 1.54
CA GLN A 5 6.82 -11.02 2.29
C GLN A 5 5.94 -10.17 1.37
N VAL A 6 4.81 -9.71 1.89
CA VAL A 6 3.93 -8.75 1.24
C VAL A 6 3.81 -7.47 2.07
N LYS A 7 4.08 -6.31 1.47
CA LYS A 7 3.73 -5.01 2.08
C LYS A 7 2.42 -4.47 1.53
N LEU A 8 1.49 -4.20 2.43
CA LEU A 8 0.24 -3.52 2.15
C LEU A 8 0.40 -2.03 2.43
N ILE A 9 0.51 -1.22 1.39
CA ILE A 9 0.66 0.23 1.49
C ILE A 9 -0.65 0.88 1.09
N TYR A 10 -1.29 1.64 1.99
CA TYR A 10 -2.63 2.15 1.67
C TYR A 10 -2.97 3.49 2.28
N PHE A 11 -3.79 4.22 1.54
CA PHE A 11 -4.63 5.30 2.07
C PHE A 11 -6.07 4.77 2.12
N SER A 12 -6.68 4.67 3.29
CA SER A 12 -8.00 4.05 3.49
C SER A 12 -8.81 4.74 4.59
N PRO A 13 -9.38 5.93 4.35
CA PRO A 13 -10.10 6.70 5.36
C PRO A 13 -11.28 5.96 5.98
N THR A 14 -11.98 5.13 5.20
CA THR A 14 -13.16 4.36 5.63
C THR A 14 -12.86 2.87 5.81
N GLY A 15 -11.61 2.44 5.61
CA GLY A 15 -11.16 1.07 5.80
C GLY A 15 -11.48 0.08 4.66
N THR A 16 -12.26 0.44 3.65
CA THR A 16 -12.59 -0.48 2.53
C THR A 16 -11.34 -0.91 1.76
N THR A 17 -10.51 0.05 1.34
CA THR A 17 -9.25 -0.22 0.63
C THR A 17 -8.34 -1.17 1.42
N ARG A 18 -8.19 -0.94 2.74
CA ARG A 18 -7.41 -1.84 3.62
C ARG A 18 -7.94 -3.28 3.57
N LYS A 19 -9.26 -3.46 3.73
CA LYS A 19 -9.89 -4.79 3.73
C LYS A 19 -9.73 -5.53 2.39
N VAL A 20 -9.80 -4.80 1.27
CA VAL A 20 -9.58 -5.38 -0.06
C VAL A 20 -8.14 -5.87 -0.19
N LEU A 21 -7.17 -5.06 0.22
CA LEU A 21 -5.75 -5.42 0.21
C LEU A 21 -5.45 -6.64 1.09
N GLU A 22 -5.99 -6.68 2.31
CA GLU A 22 -5.88 -7.82 3.23
C GLU A 22 -6.43 -9.11 2.60
N SER A 23 -7.57 -9.02 1.91
CA SER A 23 -8.20 -10.15 1.23
C SER A 23 -7.36 -10.68 0.08
N ILE A 24 -6.70 -9.79 -0.66
CA ILE A 24 -5.79 -10.15 -1.75
C ILE A 24 -4.52 -10.81 -1.20
N ALA A 25 -3.90 -10.24 -0.18
CA ALA A 25 -2.73 -10.85 0.47
C ALA A 25 -3.05 -12.26 0.99
N LYS A 26 -4.22 -12.44 1.61
CA LYS A 26 -4.71 -13.76 2.04
C LYS A 26 -4.83 -14.75 0.87
N GLY A 27 -5.30 -14.29 -0.29
CA GLY A 27 -5.39 -15.12 -1.51
C GLY A 27 -4.03 -15.47 -2.12
N ILE A 28 -2.99 -14.67 -1.88
CA ILE A 28 -1.61 -14.93 -2.32
C ILE A 28 -0.90 -15.93 -1.39
N THR A 29 -1.52 -16.32 -0.27
CA THR A 29 -1.02 -17.35 0.67
C THR A 29 0.33 -17.02 1.30
N VAL A 30 0.59 -15.73 1.57
CA VAL A 30 1.80 -15.26 2.29
C VAL A 30 1.45 -14.99 3.74
N GLU A 31 2.26 -15.48 4.67
CA GLU A 31 2.07 -15.30 6.11
C GLU A 31 2.68 -13.99 6.63
N ASP A 32 3.81 -13.57 6.07
CA ASP A 32 4.49 -12.33 6.46
C ASP A 32 3.90 -11.13 5.70
N VAL A 33 2.97 -10.43 6.38
CA VAL A 33 2.27 -9.26 5.85
C VAL A 33 2.53 -8.05 6.73
N GLU A 34 3.18 -7.04 6.16
CA GLU A 34 3.43 -5.77 6.82
C GLU A 34 2.48 -4.69 6.29
N HIS A 35 1.99 -3.83 7.19
CA HIS A 35 1.09 -2.74 6.85
C HIS A 35 1.77 -1.38 6.95
N ILE A 36 1.70 -0.60 5.87
CA ILE A 36 2.10 0.80 5.84
C ILE A 36 0.83 1.64 5.61
N ASN A 37 0.26 2.12 6.71
CA ASN A 37 -0.95 2.94 6.68
C ASN A 37 -0.61 4.41 6.48
N LEU A 38 -0.87 4.92 5.28
CA LEU A 38 -0.66 6.32 4.90
C LEU A 38 -1.87 7.21 5.18
N THR A 39 -2.92 6.73 5.87
CA THR A 39 -4.19 7.47 6.04
C THR A 39 -4.11 8.57 7.10
N LEU A 40 -3.35 8.34 8.18
CA LEU A 40 -3.29 9.25 9.32
C LEU A 40 -2.34 10.43 9.04
N PRO A 41 -2.50 11.59 9.72
CA PRO A 41 -1.64 12.75 9.52
C PRO A 41 -0.14 12.44 9.70
N GLU A 42 0.20 11.52 10.60
CA GLU A 42 1.57 11.06 10.85
C GLU A 42 2.18 10.43 9.59
N GLY A 43 1.36 9.81 8.74
CA GLY A 43 1.76 9.27 7.44
C GLY A 43 2.25 10.33 6.44
N ALA A 44 2.02 11.63 6.70
CA ALA A 44 2.60 12.71 5.91
C ALA A 44 4.07 13.00 6.26
N GLN A 45 4.50 12.66 7.48
CA GLN A 45 5.86 12.85 7.97
C GLN A 45 6.62 11.53 8.16
N GLN A 46 5.94 10.40 7.94
CA GLN A 46 6.51 9.08 8.09
C GLN A 46 7.65 8.87 7.09
N THR A 47 8.87 8.71 7.60
CA THR A 47 9.98 8.26 6.77
C THR A 47 9.80 6.77 6.51
N ILE A 48 9.45 6.42 5.28
CA ILE A 48 9.32 5.03 4.86
C ILE A 48 10.70 4.59 4.34
N PRO A 49 11.35 3.60 4.97
CA PRO A 49 12.64 3.13 4.51
C PRO A 49 12.50 2.58 3.08
N PRO A 50 13.54 2.72 2.23
CA PRO A 50 13.53 2.09 0.92
C PRO A 50 13.35 0.58 1.05
N PHE A 51 12.62 -0.01 0.12
CA PHE A 51 12.36 -1.45 0.11
C PHE A 51 12.74 -2.10 -1.22
N SER A 52 13.07 -3.40 -1.17
CA SER A 52 13.57 -4.20 -2.30
C SER A 52 13.21 -5.67 -2.17
N ASP A 53 13.11 -6.37 -3.31
CA ASP A 53 12.96 -7.83 -3.41
C ASP A 53 11.71 -8.44 -2.71
N GLU A 54 10.65 -7.65 -2.59
CA GLU A 54 9.37 -8.01 -1.97
C GLU A 54 8.19 -7.80 -2.93
N LEU A 55 6.99 -8.26 -2.56
CA LEU A 55 5.75 -7.87 -3.24
C LEU A 55 5.07 -6.74 -2.48
N VAL A 56 4.74 -5.67 -3.18
CA VAL A 56 4.02 -4.52 -2.62
C VAL A 56 2.64 -4.42 -3.26
N ILE A 57 1.61 -4.24 -2.43
CA ILE A 57 0.24 -3.95 -2.87
C ILE A 57 -0.12 -2.55 -2.39
N ILE A 58 -0.32 -1.64 -3.34
CA ILE A 58 -0.61 -0.23 -3.09
C ILE A 58 -2.10 0.04 -3.35
N GLY A 59 -2.81 0.55 -2.34
CA GLY A 59 -4.24 0.80 -2.40
C GLY A 59 -4.62 2.24 -2.07
N ALA A 60 -5.52 2.85 -2.87
CA ALA A 60 -6.13 4.14 -2.53
C ALA A 60 -7.60 4.21 -3.02
N PRO A 61 -8.47 5.02 -2.37
CA PRO A 61 -9.84 5.18 -2.82
C PRO A 61 -9.94 6.13 -4.02
N VAL A 62 -11.01 5.99 -4.79
CA VAL A 62 -11.39 6.94 -5.85
C VAL A 62 -12.46 7.89 -5.33
N TYR A 63 -12.13 9.17 -5.22
CA TYR A 63 -13.07 10.24 -4.89
C TYR A 63 -13.27 11.13 -6.11
N GLY A 64 -14.50 11.17 -6.64
CA GLY A 64 -14.83 11.98 -7.82
C GLY A 64 -14.04 11.58 -9.09
N GLY A 65 -13.69 10.30 -9.25
CA GLY A 65 -12.92 9.81 -10.40
C GLY A 65 -11.41 10.11 -10.33
N ARG A 66 -10.89 10.50 -9.17
CA ARG A 66 -9.46 10.79 -8.93
C ARG A 66 -9.01 10.21 -7.59
N LEU A 67 -7.69 10.12 -7.40
CA LEU A 67 -7.11 9.86 -6.08
C LEU A 67 -7.16 11.13 -5.22
N PRO A 68 -7.38 11.01 -3.90
CA PRO A 68 -7.22 12.13 -2.97
C PRO A 68 -5.82 12.73 -3.06
N VAL A 69 -5.72 14.07 -3.02
CA VAL A 69 -4.44 14.78 -3.10
C VAL A 69 -3.50 14.36 -1.97
N ASP A 70 -4.03 14.15 -0.76
CA ASP A 70 -3.25 13.66 0.38
C ASP A 70 -2.65 12.26 0.11
N ALA A 71 -3.43 11.37 -0.49
CA ALA A 71 -2.95 10.04 -0.87
C ALA A 71 -1.79 10.16 -1.88
N ILE A 72 -1.95 11.00 -2.91
CA ILE A 72 -0.90 11.24 -3.91
C ILE A 72 0.39 11.75 -3.25
N ASN A 73 0.28 12.76 -2.38
CA ASN A 73 1.44 13.36 -1.73
C ASN A 73 2.18 12.39 -0.82
N ARG A 74 1.46 11.49 -0.14
CA ARG A 74 2.05 10.47 0.74
C ARG A 74 2.67 9.33 -0.06
N LEU A 75 2.03 8.88 -1.14
CA LEU A 75 2.57 7.87 -2.04
C LEU A 75 3.88 8.30 -2.72
N LYS A 76 4.05 9.59 -3.00
CA LYS A 76 5.31 10.14 -3.57
C LYS A 76 6.53 9.95 -2.67
N GLN A 77 6.34 9.65 -1.38
CA GLN A 77 7.42 9.43 -0.43
C GLN A 77 8.03 8.02 -0.55
N LEU A 78 7.32 7.10 -1.23
CA LEU A 78 7.77 5.73 -1.41
C LEU A 78 9.00 5.67 -2.31
N LYS A 79 10.00 4.91 -1.87
CA LYS A 79 11.21 4.60 -2.65
C LYS A 79 11.38 3.09 -2.68
N ALA A 80 11.43 2.53 -3.89
CA ALA A 80 11.55 1.10 -4.10
C ALA A 80 12.55 0.80 -5.22
N SER A 81 13.20 -0.36 -5.15
CA SER A 81 14.08 -0.85 -6.22
C SER A 81 13.83 -2.32 -6.46
N LYS A 82 13.70 -2.72 -7.74
CA LYS A 82 13.46 -4.12 -8.17
C LYS A 82 12.30 -4.82 -7.44
N THR A 83 11.33 -4.04 -6.99
CA THR A 83 10.17 -4.51 -6.21
C THR A 83 8.98 -4.72 -7.11
N LEU A 84 8.23 -5.80 -6.91
CA LEU A 84 7.00 -6.04 -7.64
C LEU A 84 5.87 -5.23 -7.02
N ALA A 85 5.03 -4.64 -7.87
CA ALA A 85 3.97 -3.76 -7.43
C ALA A 85 2.63 -4.15 -8.05
N ILE A 86 1.60 -4.22 -7.21
CA ILE A 86 0.19 -4.33 -7.60
C ILE A 86 -0.49 -3.02 -7.18
N LEU A 87 -1.11 -2.32 -8.13
CA LEU A 87 -1.83 -1.08 -7.86
C LEU A 87 -3.34 -1.35 -7.84
N ILE A 88 -4.01 -0.86 -6.80
CA ILE A 88 -5.44 -1.11 -6.56
C ILE A 88 -6.13 0.22 -6.26
N VAL A 89 -7.28 0.40 -6.91
CA VAL A 89 -8.21 1.48 -6.61
C VAL A 89 -9.54 0.90 -6.18
N VAL A 90 -10.19 1.56 -5.22
CA VAL A 90 -11.48 1.16 -4.65
C VAL A 90 -12.47 2.32 -4.67
#